data_AF-A0A0K2RSN0-F1
#
_entry.id   AF-A0A0K2RSN0-F1
#
_cell.length_a   1.000
_cell.length_b   1.000
_cell.length_c   1.000
_cell.angle_alpha   90.00
_cell.angle_beta   90.00
_cell.angle_gamma   90.00
#
_symmetry.space_group_name_H-M   'P 1'
#
loop_
_entity.id
_entity.type
_entity.pdbx_description
1 polymer ?
#
loop_
_entity_poly.entity_id
_entity_poly.type
_entity_poly.pdbx_seq_one_letter_code
_entity_poly.pdbx_strand_id
1 'polypeptide(L)'
;MVFIFVFIQAWGNFFVPFILLLSTSKQPAAVSVFSFFGQHGAIAYGELAAFSILYSVPVLILYTVVAKGSGSAFALSGAMKG
;
A
#
# COMPACT_ATOMS: atom_id res chain seq x y z
N MET A 1 11.84 11.55 -1.67
CA MET A 1 12.02 10.12 -1.97
C MET A 1 11.74 9.22 -0.76
N VAL A 2 12.24 9.51 0.45
CA VAL A 2 12.02 8.64 1.64
C VAL A 2 10.54 8.45 2.02
N PHE A 3 9.70 9.47 1.87
CA PHE A 3 8.27 9.40 2.25
C PHE A 3 7.50 8.25 1.59
N ILE A 4 7.62 8.08 0.26
CA ILE A 4 6.86 7.04 -0.44
C ILE A 4 7.30 5.64 0.00
N PHE A 5 8.59 5.44 0.26
CA PHE A 5 9.10 4.18 0.77
C PHE A 5 8.58 3.87 2.17
N VAL A 6 8.59 4.85 3.08
CA VAL A 6 8.04 4.68 4.43
C VAL A 6 6.55 4.40 4.39
N PHE A 7 5.79 5.11 3.54
CA PHE A 7 4.36 4.89 3.37
C PHE A 7 4.06 3.48 2.87
N ILE A 8 4.73 3.03 1.80
CA ILE A 8 4.52 1.68 1.24
C ILE A 8 4.82 0.60 2.27
N GLN A 9 5.91 0.75 3.04
CA GLN A 9 6.26 -0.21 4.08
C GLN A 9 5.23 -0.24 5.22
N ALA A 10 4.80 0.92 5.71
CA ALA A 10 3.80 0.98 6.77
C ALA A 10 2.42 0.48 6.31
N TRP A 11 2.00 0.86 5.11
CA TRP A 11 0.73 0.45 4.51
C TRP A 11 0.71 -1.06 4.19
N GLY A 12 1.79 -1.60 3.62
CA GLY A 12 1.89 -3.02 3.29
C GLY A 12 2.15 -3.94 4.49
N ASN A 13 2.32 -3.40 5.70
CA ASN A 13 2.73 -4.19 6.86
C ASN A 13 1.60 -5.10 7.37
N PHE A 14 1.66 -6.36 6.98
CA PHE A 14 0.73 -7.40 7.42
C PHE A 14 1.10 -7.99 8.79
N PHE A 15 2.37 -8.39 8.97
CA PHE A 15 2.75 -9.30 10.05
C PHE A 15 2.62 -8.71 11.45
N VAL A 16 3.15 -7.50 11.67
CA VAL A 16 3.17 -6.88 13.00
C VAL A 16 1.75 -6.73 13.58
N PRO A 17 0.78 -6.12 12.87
CA PRO A 17 -0.58 -6.02 13.40
C PRO A 17 -1.28 -7.38 13.49
N PHE A 18 -1.04 -8.30 12.56
CA PHE A 18 -1.64 -9.65 12.61
C PHE A 18 -1.24 -10.41 13.88
N ILE A 19 0.03 -10.31 14.29
CA ILE A 19 0.54 -10.99 15.48
C ILE A 19 0.09 -10.30 16.77
N LEU A 20 0.10 -8.95 16.81
CA LEU A 20 -0.11 -8.19 18.04
C LEU A 20 -1.56 -7.83 18.32
N LEU A 21 -2.39 -7.66 17.28
CA LEU A 21 -3.78 -7.20 17.43
C LEU A 21 -4.74 -8.38 17.38
N LEU A 22 -5.16 -8.80 18.56
CA LEU A 22 -6.04 -9.96 18.76
C LEU A 22 -7.52 -9.64 18.49
N SER A 23 -7.93 -8.38 18.68
CA SER A 23 -9.31 -7.96 18.43
C SER A 23 -9.50 -7.59 16.97
N THR A 24 -10.38 -8.29 16.26
CA THR A 24 -10.69 -8.05 14.83
C THR A 24 -11.12 -6.61 14.55
N SER A 25 -11.81 -5.95 15.50
CA SER A 25 -12.22 -4.55 15.38
C SER A 25 -11.05 -3.55 15.36
N LYS A 26 -9.85 -3.98 15.78
CA LYS A 26 -8.62 -3.16 15.77
C LYS A 26 -7.67 -3.55 14.66
N GLN A 27 -7.94 -4.62 13.92
CA GLN A 27 -7.06 -5.08 12.86
C GLN A 27 -7.14 -4.11 11.66
N PRO A 28 -5.99 -3.67 11.12
CA PRO A 28 -5.98 -2.83 9.93
C PRO A 28 -6.37 -3.64 8.70
N ALA A 29 -6.78 -2.94 7.64
CA ALA A 29 -7.15 -3.56 6.37
C ALA A 29 -6.04 -4.47 5.81
N ALA A 30 -4.76 -4.17 6.06
CA ALA A 30 -3.62 -5.04 5.72
C ALA A 30 -3.85 -6.49 6.14
N VAL A 31 -4.44 -6.71 7.32
CA VAL A 31 -4.68 -8.03 7.92
C VAL A 31 -5.92 -8.71 7.33
N SER A 32 -6.91 -7.93 6.86
CA SER A 32 -8.16 -8.45 6.30
C SER A 32 -7.96 -9.31 5.05
N VAL A 33 -6.81 -9.21 4.37
CA VAL A 33 -6.45 -10.11 3.27
C VAL A 33 -6.52 -11.58 3.69
N PHE A 34 -6.19 -11.88 4.95
CA PHE A 34 -6.17 -13.25 5.48
C PHE A 34 -7.58 -13.83 5.66
N SER A 35 -8.62 -13.01 5.83
CA SER A 35 -9.99 -13.53 5.98
C SER A 35 -10.57 -14.13 4.70
N PHE A 36 -9.95 -13.87 3.54
CA PHE A 36 -10.35 -14.48 2.26
C PHE A 36 -9.80 -15.90 2.08
N PHE A 37 -8.92 -16.34 2.99
CA PHE A 37 -8.46 -17.72 3.08
C PHE A 37 -9.38 -18.48 4.04
N GLY A 38 -10.30 -19.26 3.49
CA GLY A 38 -11.33 -19.98 4.21
C GLY A 38 -10.85 -21.27 4.88
N GLN A 39 -11.76 -21.91 5.62
CA GLN A 39 -11.52 -23.21 6.23
C GLN A 39 -11.45 -24.30 5.14
N HIS A 40 -10.54 -25.27 5.30
CA HIS A 40 -10.28 -26.37 4.34
C HIS A 40 -9.54 -25.95 3.05
N GLY A 41 -8.82 -24.83 3.05
CA GLY A 41 -8.02 -24.39 1.91
C GLY A 41 -8.83 -23.79 0.75
N ALA A 42 -10.12 -23.55 0.94
CA ALA A 42 -10.92 -22.77 0.01
C ALA A 42 -10.49 -21.30 0.05
N ILE A 43 -10.14 -20.73 -1.09
CA ILE A 43 -9.74 -19.32 -1.20
C ILE A 43 -10.81 -18.57 -2.00
N ALA A 44 -11.31 -17.47 -1.45
CA ALA A 44 -12.22 -16.56 -2.12
C ALA A 44 -11.44 -15.66 -3.10
N TYR A 45 -11.01 -16.24 -4.23
CA TYR A 45 -10.10 -15.58 -5.17
C TYR A 45 -10.64 -14.27 -5.77
N GLY A 46 -11.96 -14.19 -6.01
CA GLY A 46 -12.59 -12.99 -6.57
C GLY A 46 -12.51 -11.82 -5.60
N GLU A 47 -12.93 -12.05 -4.36
CA GLU A 47 -12.90 -11.08 -3.26
C GLU A 47 -11.46 -10.71 -2.90
N LEU A 48 -10.55 -11.69 -2.87
CA LEU A 48 -9.13 -11.46 -2.63
C LEU A 48 -8.51 -10.56 -3.71
N ALA A 49 -8.81 -10.81 -4.98
CA ALA A 49 -8.32 -10.00 -6.09
C ALA A 49 -8.90 -8.58 -6.05
N ALA A 50 -10.21 -8.46 -5.85
CA ALA A 50 -10.90 -7.17 -5.72
C ALA A 50 -10.33 -6.35 -4.56
N PHE A 51 -10.13 -6.98 -3.40
CA PHE A 51 -9.49 -6.36 -2.24
C PHE A 51 -8.06 -5.94 -2.55
N SER A 52 -7.24 -6.79 -3.18
CA SER A 52 -5.84 -6.49 -3.50
C SER A 52 -5.70 -5.30 -4.44
N ILE A 53 -6.57 -5.19 -5.45
CA ILE A 53 -6.62 -4.05 -6.37
C ILE A 53 -6.98 -2.79 -5.57
N LEU A 54 -8.07 -2.84 -4.80
CA LEU A 54 -8.55 -1.69 -4.02
C LEU A 54 -7.50 -1.24 -2.98
N TYR A 55 -6.87 -2.18 -2.30
CA TYR A 55 -5.85 -1.92 -1.28
C TYR A 55 -4.57 -1.30 -1.85
N SER A 56 -4.28 -1.55 -3.12
CA SER A 56 -3.14 -0.94 -3.83
C SER A 56 -3.42 0.49 -4.30
N VAL A 57 -4.68 0.93 -4.35
CA VAL A 57 -5.08 2.26 -4.86
C VAL A 57 -4.34 3.42 -4.19
N PRO A 58 -4.23 3.50 -2.85
CA PRO A 58 -3.55 4.63 -2.19
C PRO A 58 -2.07 4.73 -2.59
N VAL A 59 -1.40 3.60 -2.78
CA VAL A 59 0.01 3.55 -3.21
C VAL A 59 0.16 4.05 -4.64
N LEU A 60 -0.72 3.61 -5.55
CA LEU A 60 -0.71 4.05 -6.95
C LEU A 60 -1.03 5.54 -7.10
N ILE A 61 -2.01 6.04 -6.34
CA ILE A 61 -2.33 7.48 -6.29
C ILE A 61 -1.11 8.26 -5.78
N LEU A 62 -0.51 7.84 -4.66
CA LEU A 62 0.65 8.52 -4.11
C LEU A 62 1.82 8.53 -5.10
N TYR A 63 2.10 7.39 -5.74
CA TYR A 63 3.13 7.27 -6.75
C TYR A 63 2.89 8.24 -7.91
N THR A 64 1.68 8.26 -8.48
CA THR A 64 1.37 9.15 -9.62
C THR A 64 1.45 10.63 -9.25
N VAL A 65 1.00 11.02 -8.06
CA VAL A 65 1.11 12.41 -7.56
C VAL A 65 2.58 12.83 -7.41
N VAL A 66 3.38 12.00 -6.74
CA VAL A 66 4.80 12.30 -6.51
C VAL A 66 5.59 12.28 -7.82
N ALA A 67 5.32 11.32 -8.73
CA ALA A 67 5.96 11.24 -10.02
C ALA A 67 5.68 12.48 -10.88
N LYS A 68 4.42 12.94 -10.93
CA LYS A 68 4.04 14.16 -11.67
C LYS A 68 4.65 15.43 -11.07
N GLY A 69 4.66 15.57 -9.74
CA GLY A 69 5.25 16.73 -9.07
C GLY A 69 6.78 16.79 -9.18
N SER A 70 7.45 15.63 -9.13
CA SER A 70 8.91 15.56 -9.19
C SER A 70 9.46 15.76 -10.60
N GLY A 71 8.76 15.29 -11.64
CA GLY A 71 9.18 15.47 -13.04
C GLY A 71 9.30 16.94 -13.47
N SER A 72 8.52 17.85 -12.86
CA SER A 72 8.63 19.30 -13.08
C SER A 72 9.66 19.97 -12.18
N ALA A 73 9.76 19.56 -10.91
CA ALA A 73 10.70 20.14 -9.94
C ALA A 73 12.19 19.85 -10.26
N PHE A 74 12.50 18.68 -10.83
CA PHE A 74 13.87 18.33 -11.22
C PHE A 74 14.31 18.93 -12.57
N ALA A 75 13.38 19.22 -13.48
CA ALA A 75 13.70 19.85 -14.76
C ALA A 75 14.16 21.33 -14.63
N LEU A 76 13.78 22.01 -13.54
CA LEU A 76 14.15 23.41 -13.28
C LEU A 76 15.45 23.59 -12.47
N SER A 77 15.94 22.53 -11.81
CA SER A 77 17.17 22.61 -10.99
C SER A 77 18.47 22.51 -11.81
N GLY A 78 18.40 22.13 -13.08
CA GLY A 78 19.56 22.00 -13.98
C GLY A 78 19.75 23.15 -14.98
N ALA A 79 18.79 24.08 -15.08
CA ALA A 79 18.82 25.18 -16.05
C ALA A 79 19.55 26.45 -15.55
N MET A 80 20.10 26.43 -14.34
CA MET A 80 20.91 27.51 -13.76
C MET A 80 22.29 27.00 -13.37
N LYS A 81 23.11 26.78 -14.39
CA LYS A 81 24.58 26.85 -14.29
C LYS A 81 25.13 27.16 -15.67
N GLY A 82 24.92 28.41 -16.08
CA GLY A 82 25.91 29.16 -16.85
C GLY A 82 26.95 29.74 -15.89
#